data_AF-A0A0M3K7X2-F1
#
_entry.id   AF-A0A0M3K7X2-F1
#
_cell.length_a   1.000
_cell.length_b   1.000
_cell.length_c   1.000
_cell.angle_alpha   90.00
_cell.angle_beta   90.00
_cell.angle_gamma   90.00
#
_symmetry.space_group_name_H-M   'P 1'
#
loop_
_entity.id
_entity.type
_entity.pdbx_description
1 polymer ?
#
loop_
_entity_poly.entity_id
_entity_poly.type
_entity_poly.pdbx_seq_one_letter_code
_entity_poly.pdbx_strand_id
1 'polypeptide(L)'
;MRAYLQLLGWFALSLGLLGKQSQLRNFVGAVAKRIPVSQNEGAFSRIGVINGGEDAEIFANLTTFTSSYEAYSAIRKMKWRSADNFNIRSSLRAASKMIDASGRKNVKKIVIVFSGKSEDCEYMGFPAKIMNGDLDDNPCNIARQLKENGNIIMTVAIKCEGKFDFPRMQFGSECYRLNFDDQFAQNFLRKLCDANCFCPPPFMQFTDLKDKCRKFGECVYQRTEAFSYQIARKRCAFYNAEMTEILSPQKDQFLKNWAAGAGAQSLWLGATGVDGNYTWTISGKQVSGYQPWAPNQPNVADGNCAFEDIKTGNWSAAPCEDLFSVHDFACERIAFTFGAERECACDYKKTWMDIVYILDSSKEMNPPDFYAVRNFVAAAVKGIPVSQNEGAFSRIGVINGGEDAEILANLTTFTSTNEAYRAIRKMEWRSADNFNIRS
;
A
#
# COMPACT_ATOMS: atom_id res chain seq x y z
N MET A 1 4.00 3.96 -15.38
CA MET A 1 4.99 4.20 -14.30
C MET A 1 4.73 3.21 -13.19
N ARG A 2 5.53 2.13 -13.07
CA ARG A 2 5.43 1.15 -11.97
C ARG A 2 6.37 1.61 -10.85
N ALA A 3 5.86 1.79 -9.63
CA ALA A 3 6.62 2.32 -8.49
C ALA A 3 6.82 1.24 -7.42
N TYR A 4 7.99 1.27 -6.77
CA TYR A 4 8.57 0.15 -6.03
C TYR A 4 8.90 0.58 -4.59
N LEU A 5 8.51 -0.27 -3.64
CA LEU A 5 8.44 -0.04 -2.20
C LEU A 5 9.81 0.12 -1.50
N GLN A 6 9.88 0.81 -0.36
CA GLN A 6 11.00 0.68 0.57
C GLN A 6 10.52 0.07 1.89
N LEU A 7 10.92 -1.15 2.22
CA LEU A 7 10.50 -1.84 3.45
C LEU A 7 11.53 -1.65 4.57
N LEU A 8 11.06 -1.38 5.80
CA LEU A 8 11.82 -1.38 7.05
C LEU A 8 11.02 -2.22 8.04
N GLY A 9 11.53 -3.34 8.57
CA GLY A 9 10.79 -4.24 9.48
C GLY A 9 11.60 -4.63 10.73
N TRP A 10 10.94 -4.77 11.89
CA TRP A 10 11.53 -4.94 13.24
C TRP A 10 10.87 -5.97 14.15
N PHE A 11 11.59 -6.48 15.16
CA PHE A 11 11.11 -7.40 16.20
C PHE A 11 11.72 -7.14 17.57
N ALA A 12 10.93 -7.30 18.65
CA ALA A 12 11.41 -7.41 20.04
C ALA A 12 10.39 -8.14 20.96
N LEU A 13 10.90 -8.81 22.02
CA LEU A 13 10.29 -9.40 23.25
C LEU A 13 10.19 -10.95 23.42
N SER A 14 10.32 -11.31 24.71
CA SER A 14 10.35 -12.55 25.54
C SER A 14 10.21 -13.97 24.97
N LEU A 15 10.85 -14.93 25.65
CA LEU A 15 11.01 -16.37 25.34
C LEU A 15 9.76 -17.12 24.78
N GLY A 16 8.53 -16.66 25.02
CA GLY A 16 7.30 -17.21 24.42
C GLY A 16 7.03 -16.77 22.96
N LEU A 17 7.85 -15.89 22.40
CA LEU A 17 7.70 -15.33 21.04
C LEU A 17 8.65 -15.91 20.01
N LEU A 18 9.61 -16.76 20.40
CA LEU A 18 10.63 -17.34 19.50
C LEU A 18 10.00 -17.94 18.23
N GLY A 19 8.81 -18.48 18.40
CA GLY A 19 8.04 -19.07 17.33
C GLY A 19 7.39 -18.16 16.31
N LYS A 20 6.67 -17.16 16.81
CA LYS A 20 6.11 -16.10 15.97
C LYS A 20 7.23 -15.28 15.32
N GLN A 21 8.41 -15.21 15.92
CA GLN A 21 9.59 -14.54 15.38
C GLN A 21 10.16 -15.27 14.15
N SER A 22 10.36 -16.58 14.23
CA SER A 22 10.83 -17.36 13.06
C SER A 22 9.85 -17.23 11.89
N GLN A 23 8.54 -17.34 12.18
CA GLN A 23 7.47 -17.16 11.20
C GLN A 23 7.51 -15.81 10.52
N LEU A 24 7.56 -14.74 11.30
CA LEU A 24 7.49 -13.40 10.73
C LEU A 24 8.82 -13.01 10.05
N ARG A 25 9.97 -13.51 10.50
CA ARG A 25 11.26 -13.36 9.78
C ARG A 25 11.21 -14.04 8.43
N ASN A 26 10.68 -15.27 8.37
CA ASN A 26 10.49 -16.01 7.13
C ASN A 26 9.48 -15.29 6.21
N PHE A 27 8.39 -14.74 6.76
CA PHE A 27 7.42 -13.95 6.01
C PHE A 27 8.05 -12.68 5.42
N VAL A 28 8.71 -11.85 6.23
CA VAL A 28 9.34 -10.61 5.78
C VAL A 28 10.43 -10.91 4.74
N GLY A 29 11.21 -11.98 4.94
CA GLY A 29 12.14 -12.48 3.93
C GLY A 29 11.42 -12.86 2.63
N ALA A 30 10.36 -13.65 2.69
CA ALA A 30 9.59 -14.05 1.51
C ALA A 30 9.01 -12.86 0.74
N VAL A 31 8.54 -11.82 1.46
CA VAL A 31 8.11 -10.55 0.85
C VAL A 31 9.30 -9.85 0.17
N ALA A 32 10.45 -9.74 0.83
CA ALA A 32 11.65 -9.13 0.26
C ALA A 32 12.12 -9.85 -1.02
N LYS A 33 12.00 -11.18 -1.08
CA LYS A 33 12.32 -11.98 -2.28
C LYS A 33 11.42 -11.65 -3.47
N ARG A 34 10.17 -11.25 -3.23
CA ARG A 34 9.16 -10.97 -4.27
C ARG A 34 9.17 -9.51 -4.74
N ILE A 35 9.82 -8.63 -4.00
CA ILE A 35 9.92 -7.21 -4.35
C ILE A 35 11.20 -6.98 -5.14
N PRO A 36 11.17 -6.34 -6.32
CA PRO A 36 12.37 -6.04 -7.09
C PRO A 36 13.27 -5.03 -6.36
N VAL A 37 14.33 -5.49 -5.72
CA VAL A 37 15.28 -4.65 -4.98
C VAL A 37 16.48 -4.36 -5.87
N SER A 38 16.89 -3.09 -5.95
CA SER A 38 18.12 -2.66 -6.63
C SER A 38 18.52 -1.26 -6.18
N GLN A 39 19.79 -0.94 -6.39
CA GLN A 39 20.31 0.42 -6.21
C GLN A 39 20.19 1.28 -7.47
N ASN A 40 19.91 0.67 -8.63
CA ASN A 40 19.74 1.35 -9.92
C ASN A 40 18.53 2.29 -9.93
N GLU A 41 18.57 3.26 -10.83
CA GLU A 41 17.42 4.11 -11.13
C GLU A 41 16.31 3.33 -11.83
N GLY A 42 15.08 3.81 -11.65
CA GLY A 42 13.89 3.20 -12.22
C GLY A 42 13.13 2.32 -11.24
N ALA A 43 12.69 1.19 -11.77
CA ALA A 43 11.63 0.34 -11.27
C ALA A 43 12.08 -0.58 -10.10
N PHE A 44 12.69 0.00 -9.05
CA PHE A 44 13.31 -0.77 -7.98
C PHE A 44 13.09 -0.20 -6.58
N SER A 45 12.91 -1.14 -5.65
CA SER A 45 12.79 -0.99 -4.21
C SER A 45 14.15 -0.93 -3.53
N ARG A 46 14.18 -0.35 -2.33
CA ARG A 46 15.34 -0.39 -1.42
C ARG A 46 14.87 -0.83 -0.04
N ILE A 47 15.51 -1.84 0.54
CA ILE A 47 15.10 -2.38 1.83
C ILE A 47 16.18 -2.06 2.85
N GLY A 48 15.75 -1.46 3.95
CA GLY A 48 16.57 -1.25 5.13
C GLY A 48 16.09 -2.16 6.23
N VAL A 49 16.96 -2.46 7.18
CA VAL A 49 16.62 -3.28 8.32
C VAL A 49 17.36 -2.73 9.51
N ILE A 50 16.63 -2.44 10.57
CA ILE A 50 17.21 -2.00 11.84
C ILE A 50 16.89 -3.19 12.80
N ASN A 51 17.67 -3.44 13.85
CA ASN A 51 17.40 -4.47 14.85
C ASN A 51 17.20 -3.87 16.23
N GLY A 52 16.26 -4.44 16.97
CA GLY A 52 15.64 -3.80 18.10
C GLY A 52 15.65 -4.41 19.45
N GLY A 53 16.20 -3.64 20.37
CA GLY A 53 16.09 -3.92 21.78
C GLY A 53 16.00 -2.64 22.59
N GLU A 54 16.82 -2.59 23.63
CA GLU A 54 17.02 -1.42 24.48
C GLU A 54 17.56 -0.23 23.68
N ASP A 55 18.39 -0.52 22.68
CA ASP A 55 18.85 0.41 21.66
C ASP A 55 18.54 -0.09 20.24
N ALA A 56 18.66 0.82 19.27
CA ALA A 56 18.46 0.52 17.86
C ALA A 56 19.77 0.43 17.06
N GLU A 57 19.93 -0.66 16.33
CA GLU A 57 21.10 -0.93 15.50
C GLU A 57 20.72 -1.07 14.03
N ILE A 58 21.28 -0.24 13.15
CA ILE A 58 21.07 -0.39 11.70
C ILE A 58 21.81 -1.65 11.22
N PHE A 59 21.07 -2.75 11.03
CA PHE A 59 21.60 -4.00 10.47
C PHE A 59 21.93 -3.87 8.98
N ALA A 60 21.06 -3.17 8.24
CA ALA A 60 21.23 -2.86 6.83
C ALA A 60 20.58 -1.50 6.53
N ASN A 61 21.29 -0.63 5.80
CA ASN A 61 20.73 0.63 5.33
C ASN A 61 19.99 0.41 3.99
N LEU A 62 19.21 1.38 3.53
CA LEU A 62 18.47 1.33 2.25
C LEU A 62 19.39 1.11 1.03
N THR A 63 20.69 1.41 1.15
CA THR A 63 21.69 1.20 0.10
C THR A 63 22.42 -0.13 0.19
N THR A 64 22.21 -0.93 1.24
CA THR A 64 22.97 -2.16 1.49
C THR A 64 22.70 -3.23 0.45
N PHE A 65 21.43 -3.53 0.16
CA PHE A 65 21.07 -4.65 -0.71
C PHE A 65 20.98 -4.25 -2.18
N THR A 66 21.65 -4.99 -3.06
CA THR A 66 21.66 -4.75 -4.51
C THR A 66 20.65 -5.62 -5.27
N SER A 67 20.09 -6.65 -4.61
CA SER A 67 19.10 -7.56 -5.19
C SER A 67 18.08 -8.06 -4.16
N SER A 68 16.93 -8.55 -4.66
CA SER A 68 15.86 -9.14 -3.83
C SER A 68 16.35 -10.38 -3.08
N TYR A 69 17.24 -11.15 -3.69
CA TYR A 69 17.80 -12.36 -3.10
C TYR A 69 18.76 -12.05 -1.96
N GLU A 70 19.58 -11.01 -2.09
CA GLU A 70 20.48 -10.54 -1.04
C GLU A 70 19.70 -10.09 0.20
N ALA A 71 18.66 -9.26 0.00
CA ALA A 71 17.76 -8.84 1.06
C ALA A 71 17.07 -10.04 1.74
N TYR A 72 16.50 -10.96 0.95
CA TYR A 72 15.90 -12.20 1.44
C TYR A 72 16.85 -13.01 2.33
N SER A 73 18.07 -13.24 1.84
CA SER A 73 19.05 -14.09 2.51
C SER A 73 19.56 -13.46 3.80
N ALA A 74 19.80 -12.15 3.79
CA ALA A 74 20.25 -11.40 4.96
C ALA A 74 19.18 -11.35 6.05
N ILE A 75 17.91 -11.09 5.69
CA ILE A 75 16.78 -11.03 6.64
C ILE A 75 16.59 -12.37 7.34
N ARG A 76 16.69 -13.51 6.62
CA ARG A 76 16.56 -14.85 7.23
C ARG A 76 17.70 -15.21 8.17
N LYS A 77 18.91 -14.69 7.91
CA LYS A 77 20.12 -14.96 8.73
C LYS A 77 20.28 -13.99 9.91
N MET A 78 19.38 -13.03 10.06
CA MET A 78 19.46 -12.06 11.15
C MET A 78 19.38 -12.77 12.51
N LYS A 79 20.39 -12.49 13.34
CA LYS A 79 20.47 -13.02 14.70
C LYS A 79 19.61 -12.19 15.64
N TRP A 80 18.84 -12.89 16.45
CA TRP A 80 18.11 -12.28 17.55
C TRP A 80 19.08 -11.70 18.58
N ARG A 81 18.71 -10.55 19.15
CA ARG A 81 19.38 -9.96 20.32
C ARG A 81 18.46 -10.08 21.51
N SER A 82 18.93 -10.73 22.56
CA SER A 82 18.23 -10.92 23.83
C SER A 82 18.06 -9.62 24.59
N ALA A 83 17.19 -8.73 24.11
CA ALA A 83 16.86 -7.50 24.80
C ALA A 83 15.55 -7.65 25.59
N ASP A 84 15.55 -7.17 26.83
CA ASP A 84 14.42 -7.28 27.75
C ASP A 84 13.31 -6.27 27.45
N ASN A 85 13.62 -5.23 26.67
CA ASN A 85 12.69 -4.17 26.31
C ASN A 85 12.82 -3.78 24.84
N PHE A 86 11.74 -3.20 24.31
CA PHE A 86 11.70 -2.60 22.98
C PHE A 86 11.61 -1.08 23.09
N ASN A 87 12.66 -0.40 22.63
CA ASN A 87 12.76 1.07 22.64
C ASN A 87 12.28 1.68 21.31
N ILE A 88 10.97 1.91 21.21
CA ILE A 88 10.31 2.48 20.02
C ILE A 88 10.94 3.84 19.63
N ARG A 89 11.32 4.67 20.60
CA ARG A 89 11.99 5.97 20.37
C ARG A 89 13.28 5.79 19.58
N SER A 90 14.18 4.94 20.08
CA SER A 90 15.47 4.67 19.46
C SER A 90 15.31 4.12 18.04
N SER A 91 14.33 3.22 17.83
CA SER A 91 14.02 2.64 16.52
C SER A 91 13.51 3.66 15.51
N LEU A 92 12.57 4.53 15.93
CA LEU A 92 12.02 5.56 15.05
C LEU A 92 13.07 6.63 14.70
N ARG A 93 13.98 6.97 15.63
CA ARG A 93 15.14 7.81 15.32
C ARG A 93 16.05 7.18 14.28
N ALA A 94 16.39 5.90 14.45
CA ALA A 94 17.21 5.18 13.48
C ALA A 94 16.54 5.12 12.10
N ALA A 95 15.21 4.92 12.06
CA ALA A 95 14.43 4.95 10.82
C ALA A 95 14.43 6.34 10.16
N SER A 96 14.27 7.42 10.92
CA SER A 96 14.37 8.80 10.40
C SER A 96 15.74 9.03 9.77
N LYS A 97 16.82 8.77 10.51
CA LYS A 97 18.20 8.92 10.02
C LYS A 97 18.44 8.14 8.73
N MET A 98 17.88 6.93 8.62
CA MET A 98 17.98 6.10 7.42
C MET A 98 17.22 6.69 6.22
N ILE A 99 16.01 7.18 6.44
CA ILE A 99 15.18 7.81 5.40
C ILE A 99 15.85 9.08 4.89
N ASP A 100 16.34 9.91 5.80
CA ASP A 100 17.03 11.18 5.50
C ASP A 100 18.30 10.94 4.68
N ALA A 101 19.05 9.87 5.00
CA ALA A 101 20.24 9.47 4.25
C ALA A 101 19.95 8.88 2.86
N SER A 102 18.70 8.50 2.55
CA SER A 102 18.40 7.75 1.31
C SER A 102 18.48 8.59 0.03
N GLY A 103 18.21 9.90 0.13
CA GLY A 103 18.22 10.86 -0.98
C GLY A 103 17.18 10.64 -2.10
N ARG A 104 16.39 9.55 -2.10
CA ARG A 104 15.42 9.26 -3.19
C ARG A 104 14.19 10.16 -3.10
N LYS A 105 14.07 11.05 -4.07
CA LYS A 105 12.86 11.85 -4.31
C LYS A 105 11.79 11.02 -5.03
N ASN A 106 10.54 11.45 -4.95
CA ASN A 106 9.40 10.87 -5.70
C ASN A 106 9.10 9.37 -5.44
N VAL A 107 9.54 8.83 -4.30
CA VAL A 107 9.13 7.50 -3.80
C VAL A 107 8.50 7.65 -2.43
N LYS A 108 7.52 6.79 -2.12
CA LYS A 108 7.01 6.68 -0.75
C LYS A 108 7.95 5.86 0.11
N LYS A 109 8.16 6.35 1.34
CA LYS A 109 8.91 5.65 2.37
C LYS A 109 7.92 5.12 3.39
N ILE A 110 8.11 3.87 3.76
CA ILE A 110 7.28 3.19 4.74
C ILE A 110 8.16 2.57 5.81
N VAL A 111 7.90 2.95 7.07
CA VAL A 111 8.48 2.35 8.26
C VAL A 111 7.50 1.30 8.75
N ILE A 112 7.91 0.04 8.86
CA ILE A 112 7.07 -1.04 9.38
C ILE A 112 7.60 -1.47 10.76
N VAL A 113 6.79 -1.24 11.78
CA VAL A 113 7.13 -1.58 13.15
C VAL A 113 6.32 -2.78 13.58
N PHE A 114 6.98 -3.90 13.90
CA PHE A 114 6.32 -5.03 14.54
C PHE A 114 6.65 -5.00 16.03
N SER A 115 5.62 -5.11 16.87
CA SER A 115 5.79 -4.94 18.31
C SER A 115 4.71 -5.66 19.10
N GLY A 116 5.10 -6.24 20.23
CA GLY A 116 4.21 -6.72 21.29
C GLY A 116 3.89 -5.66 22.36
N LYS A 117 4.46 -4.45 22.22
CA LYS A 117 4.37 -3.35 23.18
C LYS A 117 3.40 -2.28 22.69
N SER A 118 2.48 -1.88 23.57
CA SER A 118 1.58 -0.75 23.33
C SER A 118 2.33 0.57 23.48
N GLU A 119 1.96 1.53 22.65
CA GLU A 119 2.37 2.93 22.74
C GLU A 119 1.14 3.77 22.38
N ASP A 120 0.61 4.46 23.39
CA ASP A 120 -0.58 5.30 23.29
C ASP A 120 -0.14 6.74 23.06
N CYS A 121 -0.71 7.40 22.05
CA CYS A 121 -0.37 8.78 21.71
C CYS A 121 -1.47 9.77 22.11
N GLU A 122 -2.58 9.28 22.68
CA GLU A 122 -3.69 10.09 23.20
C GLU A 122 -3.64 10.12 24.74
N TYR A 123 -2.83 11.03 25.28
CA TYR A 123 -2.81 11.29 26.72
C TYR A 123 -3.87 12.33 27.10
N MET A 124 -5.06 11.87 27.51
CA MET A 124 -6.13 12.60 28.21
C MET A 124 -6.05 14.14 28.21
N GLY A 125 -6.10 14.80 27.04
CA GLY A 125 -6.19 16.26 26.93
C GLY A 125 -5.05 17.09 27.56
N PHE A 126 -3.93 16.47 27.95
CA PHE A 126 -2.75 17.16 28.47
C PHE A 126 -1.52 16.77 27.65
N PRO A 127 -0.66 17.73 27.22
CA PRO A 127 0.62 17.39 26.64
C PRO A 127 1.39 16.50 27.63
N ALA A 128 2.04 15.47 27.09
CA ALA A 128 2.66 14.33 27.76
C ALA A 128 3.14 14.56 29.20
N LYS A 129 2.92 13.56 30.08
CA LYS A 129 3.58 13.41 31.38
C LYS A 129 5.07 13.78 31.25
N ILE A 130 5.41 14.91 31.85
CA ILE A 130 6.77 15.46 31.95
C ILE A 130 7.55 14.52 32.85
N MET A 131 8.30 13.59 32.26
CA MET A 131 9.34 12.84 32.96
C MET A 131 10.66 13.15 32.27
N ASN A 132 11.40 14.10 32.86
CA ASN A 132 12.83 14.38 32.70
C ASN A 132 13.53 13.71 31.50
N GLY A 133 13.25 14.23 30.31
CA GLY A 133 13.92 13.92 29.05
C GLY A 133 13.37 14.85 27.98
N ASP A 134 14.24 15.43 27.15
CA ASP A 134 13.89 16.47 26.18
C ASP A 134 12.55 16.23 25.46
N LEU A 135 11.66 17.23 25.52
CA LEU A 135 10.27 17.22 25.02
C LEU A 135 10.13 16.74 23.56
N ASP A 136 11.19 16.86 22.76
CA ASP A 136 11.24 16.54 21.33
C ASP A 136 11.46 15.05 21.02
N ASP A 137 11.55 14.20 22.05
CA ASP A 137 12.09 12.86 21.88
C ASP A 137 11.16 11.71 22.29
N ASN A 138 9.87 11.97 22.50
CA ASN A 138 8.89 10.90 22.65
C ASN A 138 8.66 10.19 21.28
N PRO A 139 8.51 8.85 21.24
CA PRO A 139 8.22 8.11 20.00
C PRO A 139 7.02 8.65 19.19
N CYS A 140 5.99 9.18 19.84
CA CYS A 140 4.84 9.79 19.18
C CYS A 140 5.20 11.07 18.41
N ASN A 141 6.13 11.90 18.93
CA ASN A 141 6.58 13.13 18.25
C ASN A 141 7.41 12.80 17.01
N ILE A 142 8.34 11.84 17.13
CA ILE A 142 9.14 11.36 15.98
C ILE A 142 8.22 10.75 14.92
N ALA A 143 7.25 9.94 15.34
CA ALA A 143 6.26 9.36 14.44
C ALA A 143 5.41 10.43 13.73
N ARG A 144 4.99 11.48 14.44
CA ARG A 144 4.26 12.61 13.86
C ARG A 144 5.10 13.31 12.79
N GLN A 145 6.35 13.65 13.09
CA GLN A 145 7.25 14.30 12.13
C GLN A 145 7.49 13.44 10.88
N LEU A 146 7.72 12.13 11.06
CA LEU A 146 7.85 11.20 9.94
C LEU A 146 6.61 11.20 9.03
N LYS A 147 5.41 11.23 9.63
CA LYS A 147 4.12 11.28 8.90
C LYS A 147 3.90 12.63 8.20
N GLU A 148 4.20 13.75 8.86
CA GLU A 148 4.12 15.11 8.30
C GLU A 148 5.05 15.27 7.09
N ASN A 149 6.22 14.62 7.11
CA ASN A 149 7.14 14.55 5.97
C ASN A 149 6.66 13.62 4.83
N GLY A 150 5.42 13.14 4.90
CA GLY A 150 4.78 12.33 3.86
C GLY A 150 5.17 10.85 3.86
N ASN A 151 5.82 10.37 4.92
CA ASN A 151 6.15 8.95 5.11
C ASN A 151 4.99 8.19 5.79
N ILE A 152 4.97 6.88 5.62
CA ILE A 152 3.97 6.00 6.22
C ILE A 152 4.61 5.24 7.37
N ILE A 153 3.91 5.12 8.49
CA ILE A 153 4.29 4.20 9.57
C ILE A 153 3.24 3.11 9.62
N MET A 154 3.60 1.92 9.12
CA MET A 154 2.79 0.73 9.30
C MET A 154 3.17 0.07 10.61
N THR A 155 2.18 -0.30 11.41
CA THR A 155 2.42 -1.03 12.65
C THR A 155 1.78 -2.41 12.55
N VAL A 156 2.45 -3.41 13.09
CA VAL A 156 1.99 -4.80 13.09
C VAL A 156 2.00 -5.33 14.51
N ALA A 157 0.80 -5.41 15.09
CA ALA A 157 0.60 -5.73 16.49
C ALA A 157 0.77 -7.22 16.70
N ILE A 158 1.71 -7.61 17.56
CA ILE A 158 1.96 -9.01 17.87
C ILE A 158 1.40 -9.31 19.26
N LYS A 159 0.51 -10.30 19.34
CA LYS A 159 0.00 -10.78 20.62
C LYS A 159 1.06 -11.63 21.33
N CYS A 160 1.56 -11.17 22.49
CA CYS A 160 2.42 -11.96 23.36
C CYS A 160 1.63 -13.09 24.04
N GLU A 161 2.32 -14.17 24.43
CA GLU A 161 1.71 -15.26 25.19
C GLU A 161 1.08 -14.75 26.50
N GLY A 162 -0.08 -15.31 26.86
CA GLY A 162 -0.83 -14.91 28.06
C GLY A 162 -1.65 -13.61 27.92
N LYS A 163 -1.56 -12.88 26.80
CA LYS A 163 -2.41 -11.69 26.55
C LYS A 163 -3.63 -12.03 25.70
N PHE A 164 -4.77 -11.41 26.01
CA PHE A 164 -6.01 -11.56 25.25
C PHE A 164 -6.17 -10.53 24.12
N ASP A 165 -5.50 -9.38 24.23
CA ASP A 165 -5.60 -8.28 23.27
C ASP A 165 -4.28 -8.01 22.54
N PHE A 166 -4.39 -7.44 21.33
CA PHE A 166 -3.25 -6.88 20.61
C PHE A 166 -2.80 -5.56 21.25
N PRO A 167 -1.50 -5.23 21.22
CA PRO A 167 -1.01 -3.95 21.70
C PRO A 167 -1.57 -2.78 20.90
N ARG A 168 -1.87 -1.67 21.57
CA ARG A 168 -2.32 -0.43 20.94
C ARG A 168 -1.10 0.34 20.45
N MET A 169 -0.93 0.49 19.13
CA MET A 169 0.21 1.21 18.54
C MET A 169 -0.28 2.44 17.78
N GLN A 170 -0.70 3.46 18.52
CA GLN A 170 -1.36 4.64 17.95
C GLN A 170 -0.42 5.57 17.18
N PHE A 171 0.89 5.43 17.37
CA PHE A 171 1.89 6.19 16.61
C PHE A 171 1.87 5.87 15.10
N GLY A 172 1.33 4.70 14.71
CA GLY A 172 1.14 4.30 13.31
C GLY A 172 0.26 5.25 12.50
N SER A 173 0.38 5.21 11.17
CA SER A 173 -0.53 5.92 10.27
C SER A 173 -1.94 5.30 10.35
N GLU A 174 -2.97 6.13 10.34
CA GLU A 174 -4.37 5.75 10.62
C GLU A 174 -4.82 4.46 9.91
N CYS A 175 -4.53 4.36 8.60
CA CYS A 175 -4.92 3.25 7.72
C CYS A 175 -3.92 2.09 7.62
N TYR A 176 -2.82 2.12 8.38
CA TYR A 176 -1.69 1.17 8.28
C TYR A 176 -1.40 0.46 9.62
N ARG A 177 -2.36 0.42 10.53
CA ARG A 177 -2.28 -0.33 11.78
C ARG A 177 -2.86 -1.73 11.56
N LEU A 178 -2.01 -2.74 11.61
CA LEU A 178 -2.33 -4.15 11.35
C LEU A 178 -2.16 -4.98 12.61
N ASN A 179 -2.88 -6.11 12.68
CA ASN A 179 -2.66 -7.15 13.67
C ASN A 179 -1.96 -8.34 13.01
N PHE A 180 -1.10 -9.03 13.75
CA PHE A 180 -0.53 -10.32 13.36
C PHE A 180 -1.56 -11.43 13.65
N ASP A 181 -2.63 -11.45 12.85
CA ASP A 181 -3.75 -12.39 12.89
C ASP A 181 -3.82 -13.26 11.62
N ASP A 182 -4.88 -14.06 11.47
CA ASP A 182 -5.06 -14.96 10.33
C ASP A 182 -5.21 -14.24 8.98
N GLN A 183 -5.49 -12.93 8.97
CA GLN A 183 -5.60 -12.09 7.77
C GLN A 183 -4.34 -11.26 7.53
N PHE A 184 -3.33 -11.38 8.39
CA PHE A 184 -2.13 -10.55 8.37
C PHE A 184 -1.44 -10.54 7.00
N ALA A 185 -1.23 -11.71 6.39
CA ALA A 185 -0.54 -11.81 5.09
C ALA A 185 -1.17 -10.91 4.02
N GLN A 186 -2.49 -11.07 3.86
CA GLN A 186 -3.30 -10.36 2.88
C GLN A 186 -3.33 -8.86 3.20
N ASN A 187 -3.57 -8.52 4.47
CA ASN A 187 -3.66 -7.13 4.89
C ASN A 187 -2.32 -6.41 4.75
N PHE A 188 -1.22 -7.09 5.08
CA PHE A 188 0.13 -6.59 4.90
C PHE A 188 0.41 -6.29 3.42
N LEU A 189 0.26 -7.28 2.54
CA LEU A 189 0.49 -7.11 1.10
C LEU A 189 -0.41 -6.03 0.49
N ARG A 190 -1.69 -6.00 0.86
CA ARG A 190 -2.62 -4.94 0.43
C ARG A 190 -2.14 -3.57 0.88
N LYS A 191 -1.73 -3.41 2.13
CA LYS A 191 -1.23 -2.12 2.61
C LYS A 191 0.10 -1.71 1.99
N LEU A 192 0.96 -2.67 1.63
CA LEU A 192 2.14 -2.37 0.81
C LEU A 192 1.71 -1.78 -0.54
N CYS A 193 0.72 -2.37 -1.23
CA CYS A 193 0.17 -1.77 -2.46
C CYS A 193 -0.44 -0.38 -2.22
N ASP A 194 -1.27 -0.21 -1.18
CA ASP A 194 -1.92 1.06 -0.86
C ASP A 194 -0.88 2.17 -0.60
N ALA A 195 0.29 1.82 -0.06
CA ALA A 195 1.41 2.75 0.13
C ALA A 195 2.03 3.20 -1.19
N ASN A 196 2.03 2.33 -2.20
CA ASN A 196 2.50 2.63 -3.54
C ASN A 196 1.49 3.35 -4.43
N CYS A 197 0.22 3.34 -4.04
CA CYS A 197 -0.77 4.16 -4.72
C CYS A 197 -0.79 5.55 -4.10
N PHE A 198 0.02 6.45 -4.67
CA PHE A 198 0.12 7.84 -4.24
C PHE A 198 0.36 8.76 -5.43
N CYS A 199 0.00 10.02 -5.27
CA CYS A 199 0.26 11.06 -6.25
C CYS A 199 1.56 11.79 -5.93
N PRO A 200 2.48 11.95 -6.91
CA PRO A 200 3.67 12.76 -6.70
C PRO A 200 3.27 14.24 -6.62
N PRO A 201 3.93 15.05 -5.77
CA PRO A 201 3.71 16.50 -5.78
C PRO A 201 3.91 17.09 -7.18
N PRO A 202 3.12 18.10 -7.59
CA PRO A 202 2.10 18.79 -6.80
C PRO A 202 0.69 18.16 -6.87
N PHE A 203 0.56 16.95 -7.43
CA PHE A 203 -0.74 16.30 -7.58
C PHE A 203 -1.26 15.77 -6.24
N MET A 204 -2.54 15.99 -6.00
CA MET A 204 -3.30 15.44 -4.88
C MET A 204 -4.07 14.19 -5.30
N GLN A 205 -4.11 13.21 -4.40
CA GLN A 205 -4.83 11.97 -4.64
C GLN A 205 -6.31 12.14 -4.36
N PHE A 206 -7.16 11.66 -5.26
CA PHE A 206 -8.57 11.50 -4.98
C PHE A 206 -8.77 10.42 -3.91
N THR A 207 -9.50 10.76 -2.85
CA THR A 207 -9.83 9.87 -1.73
C THR A 207 -11.33 9.82 -1.52
N ASP A 208 -11.84 8.69 -1.05
CA ASP A 208 -13.24 8.59 -0.66
C ASP A 208 -13.49 9.48 0.58
N LEU A 209 -14.50 10.34 0.51
CA LEU A 209 -14.88 11.23 1.62
C LEU A 209 -15.45 10.45 2.82
N LYS A 210 -16.01 9.25 2.58
CA LYS A 210 -16.61 8.39 3.61
C LYS A 210 -15.61 7.38 4.17
N ASP A 211 -14.69 6.88 3.34
CA ASP A 211 -13.62 5.97 3.76
C ASP A 211 -12.24 6.54 3.43
N LYS A 212 -11.64 7.24 4.41
CA LYS A 212 -10.30 7.84 4.27
C LYS A 212 -9.19 6.84 3.94
N CYS A 213 -9.42 5.54 4.14
CA CYS A 213 -8.46 4.49 3.83
C CYS A 213 -8.59 3.96 2.41
N ARG A 214 -9.66 4.31 1.69
CA ARG A 214 -9.87 3.98 0.30
C ARG A 214 -9.21 5.03 -0.60
N LYS A 215 -8.26 4.58 -1.41
CA LYS A 215 -7.46 5.43 -2.28
C LYS A 215 -7.75 5.14 -3.75
N PHE A 216 -7.67 6.17 -4.57
CA PHE A 216 -7.82 6.06 -6.02
C PHE A 216 -6.50 6.35 -6.73
N GLY A 217 -6.30 5.70 -7.87
CA GLY A 217 -5.20 6.01 -8.78
C GLY A 217 -5.41 7.33 -9.54
N GLU A 218 -6.30 8.21 -9.08
CA GLU A 218 -6.60 9.48 -9.74
C GLU A 218 -5.88 10.61 -9.01
N CYS A 219 -4.96 11.24 -9.73
CA CYS A 219 -4.12 12.31 -9.23
C CYS A 219 -4.54 13.62 -9.88
N VAL A 220 -5.00 14.58 -9.10
CA VAL A 220 -5.54 15.85 -9.60
C VAL A 220 -4.64 17.00 -9.15
N TYR A 221 -4.41 17.97 -10.02
CA TYR A 221 -3.67 19.19 -9.75
C TYR A 221 -4.50 20.39 -10.22
N GLN A 222 -5.04 21.16 -9.27
CA GLN A 222 -5.83 22.34 -9.55
C GLN A 222 -4.94 23.55 -9.84
N ARG A 223 -5.36 24.36 -10.81
CA ARG A 223 -4.81 25.69 -11.09
C ARG A 223 -5.86 26.74 -10.70
N THR A 224 -5.41 27.82 -10.08
CA THR A 224 -6.24 28.96 -9.66
C THR A 224 -6.27 30.06 -10.72
N GLU A 225 -6.13 29.68 -11.99
CA GLU A 225 -6.06 30.58 -13.12
C GLU A 225 -7.13 30.16 -14.11
N ALA A 226 -7.98 31.11 -14.53
CA ALA A 226 -8.98 30.86 -15.55
C ALA A 226 -8.39 31.06 -16.95
N PHE A 227 -8.63 30.10 -17.84
CA PHE A 227 -8.24 30.19 -19.26
C PHE A 227 -9.34 29.64 -20.15
N SER A 228 -9.24 29.88 -21.46
CA SER A 228 -10.06 29.15 -22.43
C SER A 228 -9.70 27.65 -22.42
N TYR A 229 -10.65 26.82 -22.82
CA TYR A 229 -10.51 25.36 -22.73
C TYR A 229 -9.24 24.83 -23.39
N GLN A 230 -8.92 25.28 -24.60
CA GLN A 230 -7.71 24.82 -25.31
C GLN A 230 -6.42 25.20 -24.58
N ILE A 231 -6.36 26.36 -23.94
CA ILE A 231 -5.19 26.79 -23.18
C ILE A 231 -5.08 25.99 -21.88
N ALA A 232 -6.20 25.80 -21.16
CA ALA A 232 -6.27 24.95 -19.97
C ALA A 232 -5.78 23.53 -20.26
N ARG A 233 -6.27 22.93 -21.35
CA ARG A 233 -5.87 21.60 -21.81
C ARG A 233 -4.37 21.52 -22.13
N LYS A 234 -3.83 22.48 -22.89
CA LYS A 234 -2.39 22.55 -23.19
C LYS A 234 -1.54 22.70 -21.92
N ARG A 235 -2.02 23.43 -20.92
CA ARG A 235 -1.36 23.54 -19.61
C ARG A 235 -1.38 22.21 -18.84
N CYS A 236 -2.46 21.44 -18.90
CA CYS A 236 -2.46 20.09 -18.33
C CYS A 236 -1.47 19.16 -19.03
N ALA A 237 -1.41 19.21 -20.36
CA ALA A 237 -0.46 18.42 -21.15
C ALA A 237 1.01 18.73 -20.77
N PHE A 238 1.34 19.98 -20.44
CA PHE A 238 2.68 20.36 -19.95
C PHE A 238 3.10 19.59 -18.68
N TYR A 239 2.14 19.23 -17.81
CA TYR A 239 2.38 18.42 -16.61
C TYR A 239 2.21 16.90 -16.84
N ASN A 240 2.18 16.47 -18.10
CA ASN A 240 1.91 15.09 -18.51
C ASN A 240 0.57 14.58 -17.91
N ALA A 241 -0.43 15.45 -17.97
CA ALA A 241 -1.79 15.29 -17.45
C ALA A 241 -2.80 15.69 -18.52
N GLU A 242 -4.08 15.49 -18.23
CA GLU A 242 -5.21 15.87 -19.10
C GLU A 242 -6.32 16.48 -18.23
N MET A 243 -7.33 17.09 -18.83
CA MET A 243 -8.46 17.70 -18.11
C MET A 243 -9.25 16.65 -17.29
N THR A 244 -9.75 17.01 -16.10
CA THR A 244 -10.39 16.05 -15.17
C THR A 244 -11.65 15.39 -15.70
N GLU A 245 -11.84 14.11 -15.38
CA GLU A 245 -13.13 13.44 -15.58
C GLU A 245 -13.93 13.33 -14.29
N ILE A 246 -15.25 13.35 -14.41
CA ILE A 246 -16.16 13.18 -13.28
C ILE A 246 -17.05 11.96 -13.53
N LEU A 247 -16.63 10.82 -12.98
CA LEU A 247 -17.32 9.54 -13.17
C LEU A 247 -18.26 9.17 -12.00
N SER A 248 -18.26 9.95 -10.92
CA SER A 248 -19.08 9.68 -9.74
C SER A 248 -19.42 10.96 -8.97
N PRO A 249 -20.55 10.98 -8.23
CA PRO A 249 -20.88 12.09 -7.34
C PRO A 249 -19.79 12.38 -6.29
N GLN A 250 -19.03 11.37 -5.88
CA GLN A 250 -17.96 11.50 -4.89
C GLN A 250 -16.77 12.28 -5.47
N LYS A 251 -16.40 11.96 -6.71
CA LYS A 251 -15.33 12.68 -7.43
C LYS A 251 -15.73 14.13 -7.68
N ASP A 252 -16.98 14.34 -8.08
CA ASP A 252 -17.58 15.65 -8.30
C ASP A 252 -17.52 16.52 -7.04
N GLN A 253 -17.99 15.99 -5.91
CA GLN A 253 -17.93 16.70 -4.63
C GLN A 253 -16.50 17.01 -4.18
N PHE A 254 -15.56 16.08 -4.41
CA PHE A 254 -14.15 16.31 -4.10
C PHE A 254 -13.57 17.48 -4.90
N LEU A 255 -13.82 17.52 -6.22
CA LEU A 255 -13.35 18.61 -7.08
C LEU A 255 -14.01 19.94 -6.70
N LYS A 256 -15.31 19.97 -6.43
CA LYS A 256 -16.01 21.18 -5.98
C LYS A 256 -15.48 21.75 -4.68
N ASN A 257 -15.32 20.91 -3.66
CA ASN A 257 -14.79 21.36 -2.36
C ASN A 257 -13.40 21.97 -2.52
N TRP A 258 -12.58 21.36 -3.37
CA TRP A 258 -11.25 21.84 -3.63
C TRP A 258 -11.26 23.16 -4.45
N ALA A 259 -12.08 23.21 -5.50
CA ALA A 259 -12.27 24.37 -6.35
C ALA A 259 -12.77 25.59 -5.55
N ALA A 260 -13.82 25.39 -4.76
CA ALA A 260 -14.39 26.42 -3.88
C ALA A 260 -13.38 26.90 -2.83
N GLY A 261 -12.60 25.99 -2.24
CA GLY A 261 -11.53 26.34 -1.30
C GLY A 261 -10.44 27.23 -1.90
N ALA A 262 -10.27 27.20 -3.22
CA ALA A 262 -9.37 28.07 -3.97
C ALA A 262 -10.06 29.33 -4.55
N GLY A 263 -11.36 29.51 -4.31
CA GLY A 263 -12.14 30.66 -4.80
C GLY A 263 -12.64 30.54 -6.24
N ALA A 264 -12.55 29.37 -6.87
CA ALA A 264 -13.04 29.16 -8.23
C ALA A 264 -14.58 29.21 -8.28
N GLN A 265 -15.13 29.86 -9.30
CA GLN A 265 -16.59 29.95 -9.53
C GLN A 265 -17.09 28.86 -10.48
N SER A 266 -16.21 28.38 -11.36
CA SER A 266 -16.51 27.39 -12.39
C SER A 266 -15.26 26.59 -12.72
N LEU A 267 -15.42 25.36 -13.19
CA LEU A 267 -14.32 24.45 -13.50
C LEU A 267 -14.53 23.81 -14.87
N TRP A 268 -13.54 23.93 -15.76
CA TRP A 268 -13.53 23.15 -17.01
C TRP A 268 -13.44 21.65 -16.71
N LEU A 269 -14.24 20.88 -17.45
CA LEU A 269 -14.26 19.42 -17.39
C LEU A 269 -13.56 18.84 -18.62
N GLY A 270 -12.94 17.67 -18.48
CA GLY A 270 -12.36 16.92 -19.58
C GLY A 270 -13.39 16.26 -20.50
N ALA A 271 -14.54 16.87 -20.73
CA ALA A 271 -15.58 16.37 -21.64
C ALA A 271 -15.75 17.32 -22.83
N THR A 272 -15.71 16.75 -24.04
CA THR A 272 -15.90 17.46 -25.31
C THR A 272 -17.01 16.83 -26.14
N GLY A 273 -17.84 17.67 -26.75
CA GLY A 273 -19.01 17.31 -27.54
C GLY A 273 -18.77 17.31 -29.05
N VAL A 274 -19.41 16.38 -29.73
CA VAL A 274 -19.65 16.42 -31.18
C VAL A 274 -21.15 16.14 -31.38
N ASP A 275 -21.88 17.06 -32.00
CA ASP A 275 -23.33 16.97 -32.22
C ASP A 275 -24.13 16.64 -30.93
N GLY A 276 -23.74 17.25 -29.81
CA GLY A 276 -24.39 17.08 -28.51
C GLY A 276 -23.98 15.81 -27.74
N ASN A 277 -23.18 14.94 -28.35
CA ASN A 277 -22.64 13.74 -27.70
C ASN A 277 -21.26 14.02 -27.11
N TYR A 278 -21.14 13.96 -25.79
CA TYR A 278 -19.90 14.25 -25.09
C TYR A 278 -19.08 12.99 -24.82
N THR A 279 -17.76 13.12 -24.96
CA THR A 279 -16.78 12.08 -24.66
C THR A 279 -15.75 12.60 -23.69
N TRP A 280 -15.31 11.74 -22.77
CA TRP A 280 -14.25 12.07 -21.84
C TRP A 280 -12.87 11.97 -22.49
N THR A 281 -12.03 12.96 -22.27
CA THR A 281 -10.71 13.12 -22.89
C THR A 281 -9.66 12.13 -22.38
N ILE A 282 -9.76 11.62 -21.15
CA ILE A 282 -8.77 10.67 -20.60
C ILE A 282 -9.08 9.24 -21.03
N SER A 283 -10.33 8.81 -20.89
CA SER A 283 -10.78 7.44 -21.12
C SER A 283 -11.27 7.19 -22.54
N GLY A 284 -11.59 8.25 -23.28
CA GLY A 284 -12.23 8.16 -24.61
C GLY A 284 -13.66 7.63 -24.57
N LYS A 285 -14.23 7.42 -23.37
CA LYS A 285 -15.58 6.87 -23.20
C LYS A 285 -16.61 7.97 -23.35
N GLN A 286 -17.79 7.61 -23.87
CA GLN A 286 -18.94 8.49 -23.87
C GLN A 286 -19.34 8.86 -22.43
N VAL A 287 -19.67 10.13 -22.22
CA VAL A 287 -20.23 10.62 -20.96
C VAL A 287 -21.55 9.89 -20.73
N SER A 288 -21.60 9.12 -19.65
CA SER A 288 -22.74 8.25 -19.31
C SER A 288 -22.79 8.02 -17.81
N GLY A 289 -23.99 7.74 -17.27
CA GLY A 289 -24.20 7.55 -15.84
C GLY A 289 -24.35 8.87 -15.09
N TYR A 290 -23.30 9.32 -14.40
CA TYR A 290 -23.32 10.57 -13.65
C TYR A 290 -23.12 11.78 -14.59
N GLN A 291 -24.17 12.59 -14.75
CA GLN A 291 -24.18 13.72 -15.68
C GLN A 291 -25.16 14.82 -15.20
N PRO A 292 -24.78 15.63 -14.20
CA PRO A 292 -25.61 16.70 -13.65
C PRO A 292 -25.68 17.91 -14.61
N TRP A 293 -26.08 17.69 -15.86
CA TRP A 293 -26.30 18.80 -16.80
C TRP A 293 -27.36 19.75 -16.26
N ALA A 294 -27.14 21.05 -16.45
CA ALA A 294 -28.13 22.07 -16.16
C ALA A 294 -29.39 21.87 -17.04
N PRO A 295 -30.55 22.45 -16.66
CA PRO A 295 -31.72 22.41 -17.52
C PRO A 295 -31.40 22.90 -18.94
N ASN A 296 -31.82 22.12 -19.94
CA ASN A 296 -31.54 22.34 -21.38
C ASN A 296 -30.08 22.20 -21.82
N GLN A 297 -29.22 21.57 -21.02
CA GLN A 297 -27.83 21.22 -21.38
C GLN A 297 -27.66 19.71 -21.61
N PRO A 298 -26.66 19.28 -22.40
CA PRO A 298 -25.77 20.12 -23.21
C PRO A 298 -26.49 20.70 -24.44
N ASN A 299 -26.23 21.97 -24.74
CA ASN A 299 -26.74 22.65 -25.92
C ASN A 299 -25.60 22.95 -26.90
N VAL A 300 -25.68 22.38 -28.11
CA VAL A 300 -24.66 22.55 -29.16
C VAL A 300 -24.46 24.00 -29.60
N ALA A 301 -25.47 24.86 -29.43
CA ALA A 301 -25.37 26.27 -29.74
C ALA A 301 -24.49 27.04 -28.74
N ASP A 302 -24.37 26.53 -27.50
CA ASP A 302 -23.57 27.15 -26.44
C ASP A 302 -22.11 26.73 -26.54
N GLY A 303 -21.82 25.59 -27.20
CA GLY A 303 -20.48 25.15 -27.57
C GLY A 303 -20.29 23.65 -27.37
N ASN A 304 -19.03 23.23 -27.42
CA ASN A 304 -18.65 21.82 -27.43
C ASN A 304 -17.73 21.42 -26.27
N CYS A 305 -17.47 22.31 -25.32
CA CYS A 305 -16.66 22.02 -24.14
C CYS A 305 -17.50 22.15 -22.87
N ALA A 306 -17.34 21.21 -21.94
CA ALA A 306 -18.14 21.20 -20.71
C ALA A 306 -17.43 21.90 -19.56
N PHE A 307 -18.15 22.68 -18.79
CA PHE A 307 -17.71 23.21 -17.50
C PHE A 307 -18.76 22.95 -16.43
N GLU A 308 -18.33 22.88 -15.18
CA GLU A 308 -19.17 22.84 -13.99
C GLU A 308 -19.25 24.23 -13.35
N ASP A 309 -20.46 24.69 -13.03
CA ASP A 309 -20.68 25.81 -12.12
C ASP A 309 -20.57 25.32 -10.67
N ILE A 310 -19.61 25.85 -9.91
CA ILE A 310 -19.29 25.33 -8.56
C ILE A 310 -20.41 25.59 -7.54
N LYS A 311 -21.21 26.64 -7.76
CA LYS A 311 -22.29 27.02 -6.85
C LYS A 311 -23.50 26.10 -6.98
N THR A 312 -23.86 25.76 -8.21
CA THR A 312 -25.02 24.90 -8.52
C THR A 312 -24.66 23.42 -8.61
N GLY A 313 -23.40 23.11 -8.96
CA GLY A 313 -22.94 21.77 -9.26
C GLY A 313 -23.42 21.23 -10.60
N ASN A 314 -23.97 22.11 -11.46
CA ASN A 314 -24.51 21.72 -12.75
C ASN A 314 -23.50 21.95 -13.87
N TRP A 315 -23.54 21.10 -14.89
CA TRP A 315 -22.69 21.19 -16.07
C TRP A 315 -23.37 21.97 -17.19
N SER A 316 -22.61 22.74 -17.95
CA SER A 316 -23.07 23.45 -19.14
C SER A 316 -22.04 23.39 -20.26
N ALA A 317 -22.50 23.57 -21.50
CA ALA A 317 -21.64 23.70 -22.65
C ALA A 317 -21.13 25.14 -22.81
N ALA A 318 -19.90 25.30 -23.29
CA ALA A 318 -19.30 26.57 -23.65
C ALA A 318 -18.34 26.41 -24.84
N PRO A 319 -17.99 27.51 -25.54
CA PRO A 319 -17.07 27.45 -26.67
C PRO A 319 -15.66 27.06 -26.21
N CYS A 320 -15.01 26.15 -26.94
CA CYS A 320 -13.69 25.65 -26.56
C CYS A 320 -12.54 26.66 -26.80
N GLU A 321 -12.71 27.55 -27.78
CA GLU A 321 -11.65 28.44 -28.29
C GLU A 321 -11.90 29.91 -28.02
N ASP A 322 -13.06 30.28 -27.46
CA ASP A 322 -13.37 31.67 -27.17
C ASP A 322 -12.44 32.21 -26.07
N LEU A 323 -11.90 33.41 -26.30
CA LEU A 323 -10.93 34.05 -25.39
C LEU A 323 -11.60 34.63 -24.14
N PHE A 324 -12.91 34.86 -24.18
CA PHE A 324 -13.67 35.42 -23.07
C PHE A 324 -14.40 34.35 -22.25
N SER A 325 -14.67 33.17 -22.83
CA SER A 325 -15.09 31.98 -22.10
C SER A 325 -13.90 31.37 -21.36
N VAL A 326 -13.71 31.81 -20.12
CA VAL A 326 -12.63 31.35 -19.24
C VAL A 326 -13.18 30.74 -17.96
N HIS A 327 -12.64 29.59 -17.60
CA HIS A 327 -12.95 28.91 -16.34
C HIS A 327 -11.65 28.41 -15.71
N ASP A 328 -11.63 28.28 -14.39
CA ASP A 328 -10.58 27.54 -13.70
C ASP A 328 -10.55 26.09 -14.19
N PHE A 329 -9.46 25.38 -13.91
CA PHE A 329 -9.31 24.01 -14.39
C PHE A 329 -8.45 23.19 -13.44
N ALA A 330 -8.69 21.89 -13.50
CA ALA A 330 -7.90 20.90 -12.83
C ALA A 330 -7.34 19.90 -13.85
N CYS A 331 -6.11 19.47 -13.60
CA CYS A 331 -5.42 18.50 -14.43
C CYS A 331 -5.40 17.16 -13.70
N GLU A 332 -5.80 16.09 -14.37
CA GLU A 332 -5.80 14.73 -13.87
C GLU A 332 -4.76 13.86 -14.55
N ARG A 333 -4.13 13.01 -13.74
CA ARG A 333 -3.25 11.92 -14.14
C ARG A 333 -3.75 10.65 -13.50
N ILE A 334 -3.92 9.61 -14.30
CA ILE A 334 -4.20 8.27 -13.77
C ILE A 334 -2.85 7.61 -13.41
N ALA A 335 -2.60 7.43 -12.12
CA ALA A 335 -1.58 6.55 -11.59
C ALA A 335 -1.96 5.10 -11.92
N PHE A 336 -1.50 4.63 -13.08
CA PHE A 336 -1.53 3.24 -13.60
C PHE A 336 -2.37 2.24 -12.79
N THR A 337 -3.66 2.12 -13.12
CA THR A 337 -4.57 1.10 -12.57
C THR A 337 -4.74 -0.06 -13.55
N PHE A 338 -4.85 -1.28 -13.04
CA PHE A 338 -5.28 -2.44 -13.85
C PHE A 338 -6.81 -2.47 -13.90
N GLY A 339 -7.41 -2.08 -15.02
CA GLY A 339 -8.84 -2.27 -15.29
C GLY A 339 -9.73 -1.01 -15.19
N ALA A 340 -11.05 -1.23 -15.33
CA ALA A 340 -12.07 -0.18 -15.47
C ALA A 340 -12.44 0.54 -14.16
N GLU A 341 -11.95 0.07 -13.00
CA GLU A 341 -12.14 0.71 -11.71
C GLU A 341 -10.88 1.53 -11.38
N ARG A 342 -11.03 2.85 -11.27
CA ARG A 342 -9.93 3.81 -10.98
C ARG A 342 -9.46 3.78 -9.52
N GLU A 343 -10.03 2.90 -8.71
CA GLU A 343 -9.51 2.58 -7.39
C GLU A 343 -8.08 2.03 -7.49
N CYS A 344 -7.26 2.28 -6.47
CA CYS A 344 -5.93 1.68 -6.39
C CYS A 344 -6.04 0.14 -6.44
N ALA A 345 -5.81 -0.46 -7.61
CA ALA A 345 -5.90 -1.90 -7.77
C ALA A 345 -4.69 -2.59 -7.11
N CYS A 346 -4.90 -3.24 -5.97
CA CYS A 346 -4.03 -4.30 -5.45
C CYS A 346 -4.74 -5.64 -5.60
N ASP A 347 -5.02 -6.04 -6.83
CA ASP A 347 -5.79 -7.25 -7.08
C ASP A 347 -4.89 -8.47 -7.31
N TYR A 348 -4.22 -8.91 -6.24
CA TYR A 348 -3.53 -10.20 -6.27
C TYR A 348 -4.50 -11.38 -6.41
N LYS A 349 -5.82 -11.18 -6.16
CA LYS A 349 -6.87 -12.19 -6.35
C LYS A 349 -7.28 -12.35 -7.82
N LYS A 350 -7.09 -11.30 -8.64
CA LYS A 350 -7.15 -11.32 -10.10
C LYS A 350 -5.79 -11.59 -10.76
N THR A 351 -4.78 -11.96 -9.97
CA THR A 351 -3.48 -12.42 -10.48
C THR A 351 -3.43 -13.93 -10.42
N TRP A 352 -3.20 -14.59 -11.55
CA TRP A 352 -3.25 -16.04 -11.68
C TRP A 352 -1.81 -16.55 -11.78
N MET A 353 -1.40 -17.40 -10.85
CA MET A 353 -0.01 -17.82 -10.74
C MET A 353 0.12 -19.31 -10.41
N ASP A 354 1.25 -19.89 -10.79
CA ASP A 354 1.72 -21.16 -10.24
C ASP A 354 2.54 -20.89 -8.98
N ILE A 355 2.10 -21.42 -7.85
CA ILE A 355 2.71 -21.13 -6.56
C ILE A 355 3.06 -22.45 -5.88
N VAL A 356 4.36 -22.64 -5.63
CA VAL A 356 4.85 -23.78 -4.84
C VAL A 356 5.22 -23.28 -3.44
N TYR A 357 4.56 -23.82 -2.42
CA TYR A 357 4.89 -23.60 -1.02
C TYR A 357 5.81 -24.70 -0.52
N ILE A 358 6.95 -24.32 0.05
CA ILE A 358 7.89 -25.24 0.70
C ILE A 358 7.86 -24.91 2.19
N LEU A 359 7.42 -25.85 3.02
CA LEU A 359 7.34 -25.69 4.46
C LEU A 359 8.47 -26.47 5.13
N ASP A 360 9.25 -25.79 5.95
CA ASP A 360 10.35 -26.38 6.71
C ASP A 360 9.80 -27.09 7.95
N SER A 361 10.04 -28.40 8.04
CA SER A 361 9.61 -29.31 9.10
C SER A 361 10.79 -29.91 9.89
N SER A 362 11.95 -29.25 9.83
CA SER A 362 13.13 -29.65 10.60
C SER A 362 12.94 -29.52 12.11
N LYS A 363 13.83 -30.14 12.90
CA LYS A 363 13.89 -30.03 14.36
C LYS A 363 14.15 -28.60 14.85
N GLU A 364 14.78 -27.77 14.02
CA GLU A 364 14.94 -26.33 14.29
C GLU A 364 13.60 -25.59 14.29
N MET A 365 12.61 -26.11 13.56
CA MET A 365 11.22 -25.68 13.65
C MET A 365 10.55 -26.45 14.78
N ASN A 366 10.18 -25.81 15.88
CA ASN A 366 9.39 -26.50 16.91
C ASN A 366 7.94 -26.74 16.41
N PRO A 367 7.18 -27.69 16.98
CA PRO A 367 5.85 -28.04 16.47
C PRO A 367 4.85 -26.87 16.44
N PRO A 368 4.73 -26.02 17.50
CA PRO A 368 3.89 -24.82 17.45
C PRO A 368 4.21 -23.92 16.24
N ASP A 369 5.48 -23.79 15.90
CA ASP A 369 5.95 -22.89 14.85
C ASP A 369 5.62 -23.41 13.48
N PHE A 370 5.84 -24.70 13.27
CA PHE A 370 5.44 -25.38 12.05
C PHE A 370 3.93 -25.21 11.83
N TYR A 371 3.12 -25.43 12.87
CA TYR A 371 1.66 -25.36 12.74
C TYR A 371 1.14 -23.95 12.46
N ALA A 372 1.79 -22.91 12.97
CA ALA A 372 1.40 -21.55 12.63
C ALA A 372 1.92 -21.10 11.24
N VAL A 373 3.09 -21.55 10.78
CA VAL A 373 3.48 -21.41 9.35
C VAL A 373 2.46 -22.11 8.44
N ARG A 374 2.09 -23.36 8.78
CA ARG A 374 1.10 -24.15 8.05
C ARG A 374 -0.24 -23.44 7.96
N ASN A 375 -0.76 -22.97 9.09
CA ASN A 375 -2.05 -22.28 9.13
C ASN A 375 -2.01 -20.95 8.36
N PHE A 376 -0.88 -20.24 8.40
CA PHE A 376 -0.65 -19.05 7.59
C PHE A 376 -0.68 -19.35 6.08
N VAL A 377 0.04 -20.39 5.64
CA VAL A 377 0.04 -20.79 4.22
C VAL A 377 -1.36 -21.21 3.78
N ALA A 378 -2.07 -21.96 4.61
CA ALA A 378 -3.46 -22.32 4.34
C ALA A 378 -4.34 -21.08 4.21
N ALA A 379 -4.24 -20.11 5.12
CA ALA A 379 -5.00 -18.88 5.07
C ALA A 379 -4.71 -18.06 3.80
N ALA A 380 -3.44 -17.99 3.38
CA ALA A 380 -3.04 -17.34 2.13
C ALA A 380 -3.68 -18.03 0.91
N VAL A 381 -3.65 -19.37 0.86
CA VAL A 381 -4.29 -20.15 -0.21
C VAL A 381 -5.81 -19.97 -0.23
N LYS A 382 -6.46 -19.86 0.94
CA LYS A 382 -7.90 -19.62 1.04
C LYS A 382 -8.33 -18.30 0.38
N GLY A 383 -7.41 -17.34 0.24
CA GLY A 383 -7.66 -16.02 -0.34
C GLY A 383 -7.55 -15.93 -1.86
N ILE A 384 -7.12 -17.00 -2.55
CA ILE A 384 -6.88 -17.02 -4.01
C ILE A 384 -7.77 -18.04 -4.73
N PRO A 385 -8.25 -17.73 -5.94
CA PRO A 385 -9.02 -18.68 -6.74
C PRO A 385 -8.08 -19.75 -7.31
N VAL A 386 -8.24 -21.01 -6.89
CA VAL A 386 -7.46 -22.16 -7.38
C VAL A 386 -8.35 -23.04 -8.24
N SER A 387 -7.89 -23.36 -9.45
CA SER A 387 -8.55 -24.28 -10.38
C SER A 387 -7.56 -24.79 -11.41
N GLN A 388 -7.91 -25.89 -12.09
CA GLN A 388 -7.20 -26.40 -13.27
C GLN A 388 -7.83 -25.92 -14.60
N ASN A 389 -8.95 -25.18 -14.54
CA ASN A 389 -9.61 -24.62 -15.71
C ASN A 389 -8.79 -23.50 -16.35
N GLU A 390 -8.92 -23.35 -17.67
CA GLU A 390 -8.42 -22.17 -18.36
C GLU A 390 -9.17 -20.90 -17.90
N GLY A 391 -8.43 -19.81 -17.71
CA GLY A 391 -8.95 -18.54 -17.23
C GLY A 391 -8.32 -18.10 -15.92
N ALA A 392 -9.10 -17.39 -15.10
CA ALA A 392 -8.59 -16.58 -14.00
C ALA A 392 -8.21 -17.32 -12.71
N PHE A 393 -7.40 -18.38 -12.82
CA PHE A 393 -7.17 -19.33 -11.72
C PHE A 393 -5.68 -19.63 -11.48
N SER A 394 -5.30 -19.73 -10.20
CA SER A 394 -3.96 -20.11 -9.76
C SER A 394 -3.84 -21.63 -9.53
N ARG A 395 -2.61 -22.15 -9.58
CA ARG A 395 -2.30 -23.56 -9.28
C ARG A 395 -1.31 -23.66 -8.13
N ILE A 396 -1.54 -24.60 -7.21
CA ILE A 396 -0.79 -24.69 -5.96
C ILE A 396 -0.07 -26.02 -5.84
N GLY A 397 1.25 -25.94 -5.61
CA GLY A 397 2.08 -27.06 -5.19
C GLY A 397 2.51 -26.90 -3.74
N VAL A 398 2.72 -28.00 -3.03
CA VAL A 398 3.09 -28.02 -1.62
C VAL A 398 4.16 -29.07 -1.40
N ILE A 399 5.26 -28.66 -0.76
CA ILE A 399 6.39 -29.50 -0.41
C ILE A 399 6.62 -29.36 1.09
N ASN A 400 6.75 -30.49 1.78
CA ASN A 400 7.21 -30.55 3.15
C ASN A 400 8.70 -30.85 3.13
N GLY A 401 9.52 -29.85 3.44
CA GLY A 401 10.97 -30.00 3.44
C GLY A 401 11.48 -30.39 4.82
N GLY A 402 12.27 -31.46 4.86
CA GLY A 402 13.03 -31.93 6.01
C GLY A 402 14.40 -32.42 5.56
N GLU A 403 14.82 -33.58 6.05
CA GLU A 403 16.06 -34.24 5.62
C GLU A 403 15.96 -34.67 4.14
N ASP A 404 14.76 -35.13 3.76
CA ASP A 404 14.29 -35.28 2.40
C ASP A 404 13.13 -34.31 2.11
N ALA A 405 13.03 -33.84 0.85
CA ALA A 405 11.89 -33.07 0.38
C ALA A 405 10.74 -33.99 -0.04
N GLU A 406 9.60 -33.89 0.64
CA GLU A 406 8.38 -34.60 0.25
C GLU A 406 7.46 -33.68 -0.54
N ILE A 407 7.17 -34.05 -1.79
CA ILE A 407 6.13 -33.40 -2.59
C ILE A 407 4.77 -33.90 -2.11
N LEU A 408 4.08 -33.10 -1.32
CA LEU A 408 2.71 -33.40 -0.86
C LEU A 408 1.66 -33.14 -1.93
N ALA A 409 1.90 -32.16 -2.80
CA ALA A 409 1.00 -31.82 -3.89
C ALA A 409 1.78 -31.12 -5.02
N ASN A 410 1.53 -31.53 -6.26
CA ASN A 410 2.00 -30.84 -7.46
C ASN A 410 1.00 -29.74 -7.86
N LEU A 411 1.41 -28.87 -8.78
CA LEU A 411 0.58 -27.76 -9.26
C LEU A 411 -0.78 -28.22 -9.85
N THR A 412 -0.86 -29.45 -10.35
CA THR A 412 -2.09 -30.03 -10.91
C THR A 412 -2.96 -30.76 -9.88
N THR A 413 -2.49 -30.92 -8.64
CA THR A 413 -3.16 -31.74 -7.62
C THR A 413 -4.47 -31.14 -7.16
N PHE A 414 -4.53 -29.82 -6.95
CA PHE A 414 -5.73 -29.19 -6.38
C PHE A 414 -6.63 -28.58 -7.45
N THR A 415 -7.91 -28.93 -7.43
CA THR A 415 -8.92 -28.44 -8.37
C THR A 415 -9.77 -27.29 -7.83
N SER A 416 -9.67 -27.01 -6.52
CA SER A 416 -10.35 -25.90 -5.86
C SER A 416 -9.54 -25.29 -4.71
N THR A 417 -9.84 -24.02 -4.39
CA THR A 417 -9.26 -23.32 -3.24
C THR A 417 -9.47 -24.04 -1.92
N ASN A 418 -10.66 -24.60 -1.72
CA ASN A 418 -11.02 -25.29 -0.48
C ASN A 418 -10.26 -26.60 -0.29
N GLU A 419 -9.99 -27.31 -1.38
CA GLU A 419 -9.20 -28.54 -1.39
C GLU A 419 -7.75 -28.25 -0.97
N ALA A 420 -7.11 -27.27 -1.63
CA ALA A 420 -5.75 -26.84 -1.30
C ALA A 420 -5.64 -26.35 0.15
N TYR A 421 -6.58 -25.51 0.61
CA TYR A 421 -6.64 -25.04 2.00
C TYR A 421 -6.72 -26.19 3.02
N ARG A 422 -7.61 -27.16 2.81
CA ARG A 422 -7.79 -28.30 3.72
C ARG A 422 -6.57 -29.22 3.73
N ALA A 423 -5.96 -29.46 2.56
CA ALA A 423 -4.77 -30.29 2.44
C ALA A 423 -3.58 -29.68 3.20
N ILE A 424 -3.32 -28.38 3.03
CA ILE A 424 -2.24 -27.69 3.74
C ILE A 424 -2.47 -27.73 5.26
N ARG A 425 -3.72 -27.57 5.73
CA ARG A 425 -4.02 -27.68 7.17
C ARG A 425 -3.82 -29.07 7.77
N LYS A 426 -3.77 -30.12 6.95
CA LYS A 426 -3.49 -31.50 7.40
C LYS A 426 -2.01 -31.83 7.45
N MET A 427 -1.11 -30.92 7.02
CA MET A 427 0.32 -31.15 7.12
C MET A 427 0.75 -31.32 8.58
N GLU A 428 1.62 -32.30 8.79
CA GLU A 428 2.21 -32.64 10.08
C GLU A 428 3.70 -32.27 10.10
N TRP A 429 4.16 -31.88 11.28
CA TRP A 429 5.57 -31.61 11.53
C TRP A 429 6.34 -32.94 11.60
N ARG A 430 7.52 -33.02 10.97
CA ARG A 430 8.25 -34.28 10.77
C ARG A 430 9.47 -34.48 11.65
N SER A 431 9.89 -33.50 12.44
CA SER A 431 11.06 -33.64 13.33
C SER A 431 12.32 -34.09 12.57
N ALA A 432 12.52 -33.59 11.34
CA ALA A 432 13.68 -34.00 10.55
C ALA A 432 14.98 -33.37 11.09
N ASP A 433 16.08 -34.12 11.13
CA ASP A 433 17.32 -33.66 11.76
C ASP A 433 17.91 -32.38 11.14
N ASN A 434 17.70 -32.15 9.83
CA ASN A 434 18.11 -30.94 9.11
C ASN A 434 17.09 -30.58 8.00
N PHE A 435 17.12 -29.33 7.50
CA PHE A 435 16.45 -28.93 6.26
C PHE A 435 17.45 -28.97 5.09
N ASN A 436 17.37 -29.99 4.25
CA ASN A 436 18.31 -30.18 3.14
C ASN A 436 17.84 -29.43 1.88
N ILE A 437 18.65 -28.48 1.40
CA ILE A 437 18.34 -27.67 0.20
C ILE A 437 18.83 -28.37 -1.09
N ARG A 438 19.50 -29.53 -0.98
CA ARG A 438 20.13 -30.23 -2.11
C ARG A 438 19.43 -31.53 -2.56
N SER A 439 18.35 -31.95 -1.88
CA SER A 439 17.58 -33.16 -2.19
C SER A 439 16.52 -32.92 -3.27
#